data_AF-A0A9E1UVU4-F1
#
_entry.id   AF-A0A9E1UVU4-F1
#
_cell.length_a   1.000
_cell.length_b   1.000
_cell.length_c   1.000
_cell.angle_alpha   90.00
_cell.angle_beta   90.00
_cell.angle_gamma   90.00
#
_symmetry.space_group_name_H-M   'P 1'
#
loop_
_entity.id
_entity.type
_entity.pdbx_description
1 polymer ?
#
loop_
_entity_poly.entity_id
_entity_poly.type
_entity_poly.pdbx_seq_one_letter_code
_entity_poly.pdbx_strand_id
1 'polypeptide(L)'
;MRFQKYGRTYQLRIESADDLNALLGMDETLWVATSAPVASFRCDPKLLAILDTDANGRICSDDLKAAIRWLLARLADPSQLAAGVDWLPLAAIKADTPEGKALVDSARYVLAAVPDASDERISLPQVRGFLATIQARPVNGDGVISPEATTDPALAAFIRDAANCTGGTLDLSGKKGVTEAQINSFLAAIPAYLAWR
;
A
#
# COMPACT_ATOMS: atom_id res chain seq x y z
N MET A 1 -11.90 -22.29 18.24
CA MET A 1 -10.60 -21.97 18.87
C MET A 1 -9.98 -23.20 19.49
N ARG A 2 -8.81 -23.60 18.97
CA ARG A 2 -8.00 -24.70 19.50
C ARG A 2 -6.70 -24.14 20.07
N PHE A 3 -6.38 -24.49 21.31
CA PHE A 3 -5.09 -24.14 21.91
C PHE A 3 -4.15 -25.34 21.82
N GLN A 4 -2.89 -25.07 21.51
CA GLN A 4 -1.82 -26.06 21.50
C GLN A 4 -0.79 -25.70 22.57
N LYS A 5 -0.35 -26.72 23.32
CA LYS A 5 0.65 -26.55 24.37
C LYS A 5 2.03 -26.46 23.72
N TYR A 6 2.70 -25.33 23.94
CA TYR A 6 4.10 -25.11 23.58
C TYR A 6 4.89 -24.87 24.85
N GLY A 7 5.71 -25.86 25.23
CA GLY A 7 6.43 -25.85 26.51
C GLY A 7 5.46 -25.73 27.70
N ARG A 8 5.53 -24.60 28.41
CA ARG A 8 4.70 -24.30 29.59
C ARG A 8 3.48 -23.43 29.29
N THR A 9 3.34 -22.94 28.06
CA THR A 9 2.26 -22.03 27.65
C THR A 9 1.29 -22.69 26.68
N TYR A 10 0.05 -22.23 26.66
CA TYR A 10 -0.93 -22.58 25.64
C TYR A 10 -1.00 -21.45 24.63
N GLN A 11 -0.86 -21.76 23.35
CA GLN A 11 -0.94 -20.78 22.27
C GLN A 11 -2.14 -21.12 21.38
N LEU A 12 -2.88 -20.09 20.96
CA LEU A 12 -3.96 -20.27 20.01
C LEU A 12 -3.37 -20.75 18.68
N ARG A 13 -3.99 -21.80 18.13
CA ARG A 13 -3.72 -22.25 16.77
C ARG A 13 -4.77 -21.63 15.84
N ILE A 14 -4.30 -20.85 14.87
CA ILE A 14 -5.14 -20.18 13.88
C ILE A 14 -5.18 -21.07 12.63
N GLU A 15 -6.34 -21.64 12.32
CA GLU A 15 -6.52 -22.49 11.13
C GLU A 15 -7.68 -22.01 10.25
N SER A 16 -8.50 -21.10 10.76
CA SER A 16 -9.73 -20.65 10.10
C SER A 16 -9.98 -19.16 10.31
N ALA A 17 -10.90 -18.61 9.51
CA ALA A 17 -11.42 -17.27 9.72
C ALA A 17 -12.18 -17.13 11.05
N ASP A 18 -12.82 -18.20 11.53
CA ASP A 18 -13.50 -18.20 12.83
C ASP A 18 -12.51 -18.03 13.98
N ASP A 19 -11.30 -18.62 13.87
CA ASP A 19 -10.24 -18.39 14.85
C ASP A 19 -9.75 -16.94 14.83
N LEU A 20 -9.65 -16.32 13.65
CA LEU A 20 -9.34 -14.88 13.53
C LEU A 20 -10.44 -14.01 14.13
N ASN A 21 -11.71 -14.32 13.87
CA ASN A 21 -12.82 -13.58 14.46
C ASN A 21 -12.81 -13.69 15.98
N ALA A 22 -12.56 -14.89 16.51
CA ALA A 22 -12.53 -15.12 17.94
C ALA A 22 -11.32 -14.44 18.64
N LEU A 23 -10.20 -14.21 17.92
CA LEU A 23 -9.06 -13.42 18.42
C LEU A 23 -9.43 -11.99 18.82
N LEU A 24 -10.49 -11.42 18.24
CA LEU A 24 -10.95 -10.06 18.55
C LEU A 24 -11.43 -9.92 20.00
N GLY A 25 -11.96 -11.00 20.57
CA GLY A 25 -12.39 -11.07 21.98
C GLY A 25 -11.36 -11.72 22.91
N MET A 26 -10.18 -12.07 22.41
CA MET A 26 -9.19 -12.79 23.21
C MET A 26 -8.49 -11.85 24.20
N ASP A 27 -8.43 -12.29 25.46
CA ASP A 27 -7.71 -11.61 26.53
C ASP A 27 -6.22 -11.47 26.20
N GLU A 28 -5.66 -10.30 26.47
CA GLU A 28 -4.25 -9.98 26.18
C GLU A 28 -3.25 -10.90 26.90
N THR A 29 -3.63 -11.46 28.05
CA THR A 29 -2.80 -12.43 28.80
C THR A 29 -2.55 -13.73 28.05
N LEU A 30 -3.35 -14.04 27.02
CA LEU A 30 -3.19 -15.21 26.16
C LEU A 30 -2.28 -14.93 24.95
N TRP A 31 -1.85 -13.68 24.75
CA TRP A 31 -0.89 -13.32 23.71
C TRP A 31 0.52 -13.62 24.17
N VAL A 32 1.31 -14.27 23.31
CA VAL A 32 2.74 -14.52 23.59
C VAL A 32 3.52 -13.21 23.69
N ALA A 33 3.14 -12.22 22.88
CA ALA A 33 3.65 -10.86 22.92
C ALA A 33 2.51 -9.90 22.56
N THR A 34 2.36 -8.83 23.33
CA THR A 34 1.42 -7.74 23.04
C THR A 34 2.04 -6.64 22.18
N SER A 35 3.36 -6.68 21.98
CA SER A 35 4.12 -5.77 21.12
C SER A 35 5.42 -6.41 20.66
N ALA A 36 5.63 -6.51 19.35
CA ALA A 36 6.82 -7.13 18.75
C ALA A 36 7.48 -6.20 17.72
N PRO A 37 8.83 -6.13 17.65
CA PRO A 37 9.51 -5.33 16.62
C PRO A 37 9.17 -5.83 15.21
N VAL A 38 8.89 -4.92 14.29
CA VAL A 38 8.63 -5.25 12.87
C VAL A 38 9.77 -6.09 12.28
N ALA A 39 11.03 -5.74 12.61
CA ALA A 39 12.23 -6.44 12.14
C ALA A 39 12.35 -7.90 12.60
N SER A 40 11.56 -8.35 13.58
CA SER A 40 11.57 -9.73 14.05
C SER A 40 10.75 -10.67 13.15
N PHE A 41 9.88 -10.13 12.29
CA PHE A 41 9.01 -10.93 11.44
C PHE A 41 9.65 -11.23 10.09
N ARG A 42 9.63 -12.51 9.70
CA ARG A 42 9.94 -12.94 8.32
C ARG A 42 8.66 -12.90 7.48
N CYS A 43 8.19 -11.69 7.20
CA CYS A 43 6.97 -11.44 6.44
C CYS A 43 7.23 -10.38 5.37
N ASP A 44 6.25 -10.17 4.51
CA ASP A 44 6.28 -9.11 3.51
C ASP A 44 6.41 -7.72 4.17
N PRO A 45 7.49 -6.96 3.91
CA PRO A 45 7.70 -5.65 4.52
C PRO A 45 6.57 -4.65 4.25
N LYS A 46 5.93 -4.74 3.06
CA LYS A 46 4.81 -3.85 2.72
C LYS A 46 3.58 -4.14 3.57
N LEU A 47 3.30 -5.41 3.85
CA LEU A 47 2.23 -5.79 4.78
C LEU A 47 2.56 -5.32 6.19
N LEU A 48 3.79 -5.53 6.67
CA LEU A 48 4.19 -5.09 8.01
C LEU A 48 4.05 -3.58 8.18
N ALA A 49 4.40 -2.79 7.16
CA ALA A 49 4.21 -1.34 7.17
C ALA A 49 2.73 -0.90 7.19
N ILE A 50 1.82 -1.70 6.64
CA ILE A 50 0.37 -1.45 6.72
C ILE A 50 -0.18 -1.81 8.11
N LEU A 51 0.41 -2.83 8.76
CA LEU A 51 0.03 -3.24 10.10
C LEU A 51 0.55 -2.29 11.18
N ASP A 52 1.74 -1.72 11.01
CA ASP A 52 2.34 -0.71 11.90
C ASP A 52 1.70 0.67 11.65
N THR A 53 0.48 0.86 12.13
CA THR A 53 -0.39 1.99 11.75
C THR A 53 0.11 3.36 12.22
N ASP A 54 0.91 3.40 13.29
CA ASP A 54 1.53 4.63 13.81
C ASP A 54 3.02 4.78 13.43
N ALA A 55 3.54 3.84 12.62
CA ALA A 55 4.93 3.79 12.14
C ALA A 55 5.98 3.82 13.26
N ASN A 56 5.68 3.22 14.42
CA ASN A 56 6.60 3.17 15.56
C ASN A 56 7.63 2.02 15.47
N GLY A 57 7.56 1.19 14.42
CA GLY A 57 8.45 0.07 14.19
C GLY A 57 8.06 -1.20 14.96
N ARG A 58 6.84 -1.26 15.51
CA ARG A 58 6.34 -2.37 16.31
C ARG A 58 4.92 -2.72 15.90
N ILE A 59 4.58 -4.00 16.01
CA ILE A 59 3.22 -4.51 15.81
C ILE A 59 2.69 -4.96 17.15
N CYS A 60 1.59 -4.35 17.58
CA CYS A 60 0.92 -4.65 18.82
C CYS A 60 -0.32 -5.53 18.58
N SER A 61 -0.87 -6.09 19.67
CA SER A 61 -2.08 -6.91 19.58
C SER A 61 -3.28 -6.12 19.04
N ASP A 62 -3.35 -4.82 19.34
CA ASP A 62 -4.39 -3.93 18.84
C ASP A 62 -4.28 -3.66 17.33
N ASP A 63 -3.05 -3.53 16.80
CA ASP A 63 -2.82 -3.41 15.35
C ASP A 63 -3.34 -4.64 14.61
N LEU A 64 -3.05 -5.83 15.14
CA LEU A 64 -3.55 -7.09 14.59
C LEU A 64 -5.07 -7.20 14.70
N LYS A 65 -5.66 -6.84 15.85
CA LYS A 65 -7.13 -6.81 16.01
C LYS A 65 -7.78 -5.81 15.05
N ALA A 66 -7.16 -4.66 14.80
CA ALA A 66 -7.65 -3.68 13.82
C ALA A 66 -7.58 -4.24 12.40
N ALA A 67 -6.46 -4.85 12.02
CA ALA A 67 -6.30 -5.49 10.71
C ALA A 67 -7.29 -6.65 10.48
N ILE A 68 -7.50 -7.49 11.50
CA ILE A 68 -8.48 -8.59 11.45
C ILE A 68 -9.89 -8.03 11.27
N ARG A 69 -10.28 -7.01 12.04
CA ARG A 69 -11.59 -6.34 11.86
C ARG A 69 -11.75 -5.78 10.45
N TRP A 70 -10.72 -5.12 9.93
CA TRP A 70 -10.73 -4.58 8.58
C TRP A 70 -10.92 -5.67 7.52
N LEU A 71 -10.20 -6.79 7.66
CA LEU A 71 -10.24 -7.94 6.76
C LEU A 71 -11.62 -8.60 6.77
N LEU A 72 -12.13 -8.97 7.95
CA LEU A 72 -13.42 -9.68 8.08
C LEU A 72 -14.60 -8.83 7.62
N ALA A 73 -14.55 -7.51 7.82
CA ALA A 73 -15.60 -6.60 7.34
C ALA A 73 -15.71 -6.53 5.80
N ARG A 74 -14.66 -6.94 5.07
CA ARG A 74 -14.55 -6.82 3.61
C ARG A 74 -14.69 -8.15 2.87
N LEU A 75 -14.84 -9.26 3.58
CA LEU A 75 -15.03 -10.58 2.98
C LEU A 75 -16.50 -10.99 3.05
N ALA A 76 -17.06 -11.42 1.92
CA ALA A 76 -18.36 -12.08 1.86
C ALA A 76 -18.24 -13.55 2.32
N ASP A 77 -17.12 -14.19 1.99
CA ASP A 77 -16.79 -15.55 2.40
C ASP A 77 -15.40 -15.59 3.08
N PRO A 78 -15.34 -15.46 4.42
CA PRO A 78 -14.09 -15.53 5.15
C PRO A 78 -13.40 -16.90 5.09
N SER A 79 -14.13 -17.98 4.76
CA SER A 79 -13.55 -19.34 4.73
C SER A 79 -12.40 -19.48 3.73
N GLN A 80 -12.37 -18.62 2.71
CA GLN A 80 -11.29 -18.53 1.73
C GLN A 80 -9.92 -18.26 2.34
N LEU A 81 -9.84 -17.66 3.54
CA LEU A 81 -8.57 -17.41 4.24
C LEU A 81 -7.81 -18.69 4.59
N ALA A 82 -8.51 -19.82 4.75
CA ALA A 82 -7.90 -21.11 5.09
C ALA A 82 -7.37 -21.88 3.86
N ALA A 83 -7.62 -21.39 2.64
CA ALA A 83 -7.27 -22.12 1.41
C ALA A 83 -5.75 -22.15 1.13
N GLY A 84 -4.95 -21.31 1.77
CA GLY A 84 -3.49 -21.28 1.60
C GLY A 84 -3.04 -20.90 0.19
N VAL A 85 -3.88 -20.16 -0.55
CA VAL A 85 -3.62 -19.67 -1.90
C VAL A 85 -3.08 -18.23 -1.86
N ASP A 86 -2.38 -17.83 -2.92
CA ASP A 86 -1.80 -16.49 -3.11
C ASP A 86 -2.66 -15.53 -3.94
N TRP A 87 -3.94 -15.89 -4.14
CA TRP A 87 -4.94 -15.14 -4.89
C TRP A 87 -6.27 -15.08 -4.14
N LEU A 88 -7.08 -14.06 -4.43
CA LEU A 88 -8.39 -13.82 -3.85
C LEU A 88 -9.44 -13.79 -4.98
N PRO A 89 -10.48 -14.64 -4.94
CA PRO A 89 -11.61 -14.49 -5.84
C PRO A 89 -12.32 -13.17 -5.59
N LEU A 90 -12.71 -12.44 -6.63
CA LEU A 90 -13.45 -11.19 -6.49
C LEU A 90 -14.82 -11.40 -5.83
N ALA A 91 -15.42 -12.59 -6.03
CA ALA A 91 -16.65 -12.99 -5.37
C ALA A 91 -16.51 -13.17 -3.84
N ALA A 92 -15.28 -13.35 -3.34
CA ALA A 92 -15.03 -13.42 -1.90
C ALA A 92 -15.03 -12.04 -1.23
N ILE A 93 -14.98 -10.95 -2.02
CA ILE A 93 -15.06 -9.57 -1.50
C ILE A 93 -16.52 -9.18 -1.31
N LYS A 94 -16.81 -8.52 -0.19
CA LYS A 94 -18.14 -8.05 0.20
C LYS A 94 -18.60 -6.83 -0.61
N ALA A 95 -18.98 -7.07 -1.87
CA ALA A 95 -19.29 -6.03 -2.86
C ALA A 95 -20.63 -5.28 -2.63
N ASP A 96 -21.44 -5.69 -1.65
CA ASP A 96 -22.67 -5.00 -1.24
C ASP A 96 -22.41 -3.78 -0.33
N THR A 97 -21.15 -3.55 0.06
CA THR A 97 -20.69 -2.35 0.76
C THR A 97 -20.01 -1.36 -0.19
N PRO A 98 -20.05 -0.04 0.07
CA PRO A 98 -19.31 0.94 -0.72
C PRO A 98 -17.81 0.62 -0.83
N GLU A 99 -17.20 0.25 0.29
CA GLU A 99 -15.77 -0.08 0.36
C GLU A 99 -15.44 -1.37 -0.41
N GLY A 100 -16.26 -2.41 -0.26
CA GLY A 100 -16.05 -3.67 -0.98
C GLY A 100 -16.30 -3.54 -2.47
N LYS A 101 -17.29 -2.73 -2.89
CA LYS A 101 -17.50 -2.38 -4.30
C LYS A 101 -16.26 -1.67 -4.86
N ALA A 102 -15.73 -0.68 -4.15
CA ALA A 102 -14.52 0.04 -4.55
C ALA A 102 -13.30 -0.89 -4.67
N LEU A 103 -13.16 -1.89 -3.77
CA LEU A 103 -12.11 -2.90 -3.87
C LEU A 103 -12.26 -3.79 -5.10
N VAL A 104 -13.47 -4.26 -5.41
CA VAL A 104 -13.74 -5.06 -6.61
C VAL A 104 -13.46 -4.26 -7.88
N ASP A 105 -13.92 -3.00 -7.94
CA ASP A 105 -13.68 -2.12 -9.08
C ASP A 105 -12.18 -1.83 -9.26
N SER A 106 -11.45 -1.60 -8.17
CA SER A 106 -9.98 -1.44 -8.20
C SER A 106 -9.28 -2.71 -8.67
N ALA A 107 -9.74 -3.88 -8.22
CA ALA A 107 -9.17 -5.16 -8.64
C ALA A 107 -9.39 -5.41 -10.13
N ARG A 108 -10.59 -5.14 -10.65
CA ARG A 108 -10.87 -5.22 -12.09
C ARG A 108 -10.02 -4.25 -12.90
N TYR A 109 -9.82 -3.03 -12.39
CA TYR A 109 -8.96 -2.05 -13.05
C TYR A 109 -7.50 -2.54 -13.16
N VAL A 110 -6.97 -3.16 -12.09
CA VAL A 110 -5.66 -3.82 -12.11
C VAL A 110 -5.62 -4.95 -13.13
N LEU A 111 -6.61 -5.84 -13.11
CA LEU A 111 -6.66 -7.03 -13.98
C LEU A 111 -6.76 -6.66 -15.46
N ALA A 112 -7.53 -5.63 -15.81
CA ALA A 112 -7.65 -5.14 -17.19
C ALA A 112 -6.31 -4.65 -17.79
N ALA A 113 -5.33 -4.32 -16.95
CA ALA A 113 -3.99 -3.91 -17.38
C ALA A 113 -2.97 -5.06 -17.41
N VAL A 114 -3.34 -6.27 -16.98
CA VAL A 114 -2.46 -7.44 -16.94
C VAL A 114 -2.84 -8.39 -18.10
N PRO A 115 -1.92 -8.65 -19.06
CA PRO A 115 -2.18 -9.59 -20.15
C PRO A 115 -2.55 -10.98 -19.63
N ASP A 116 -3.53 -11.62 -20.29
CA ASP A 116 -4.01 -12.98 -19.99
C ASP A 116 -4.48 -13.21 -18.54
N ALA A 117 -4.82 -12.12 -17.82
CA ALA A 117 -5.37 -12.23 -16.48
C ALA A 117 -6.81 -12.77 -16.50
N SER A 118 -7.15 -13.54 -15.48
CA SER A 118 -8.54 -13.91 -15.21
C SER A 118 -9.27 -12.72 -14.59
N ASP A 119 -10.49 -12.45 -15.06
CA ASP A 119 -11.34 -11.37 -14.54
C ASP A 119 -11.99 -11.71 -13.18
N GLU A 120 -11.76 -12.92 -12.66
CA GLU A 120 -12.48 -13.45 -11.49
C GLU A 120 -11.63 -13.49 -10.21
N ARG A 121 -10.30 -13.36 -10.32
CA ARG A 121 -9.39 -13.47 -9.18
C ARG A 121 -8.21 -12.53 -9.31
N ILE A 122 -7.73 -12.03 -8.18
CA ILE A 122 -6.58 -11.13 -8.10
C ILE A 122 -5.50 -11.69 -7.18
N SER A 123 -4.23 -11.51 -7.55
CA SER A 123 -3.08 -11.91 -6.74
C SER A 123 -2.21 -10.71 -6.36
N LEU A 124 -1.45 -10.85 -5.27
CA LEU A 124 -0.52 -9.81 -4.82
C LEU A 124 0.57 -9.49 -5.87
N PRO A 125 1.15 -10.47 -6.61
CA PRO A 125 2.04 -10.18 -7.73
C PRO A 125 1.42 -9.30 -8.82
N GLN A 126 0.14 -9.52 -9.18
CA GLN A 126 -0.55 -8.69 -10.18
C GLN A 126 -0.70 -7.25 -9.71
N VAL A 127 -1.14 -7.03 -8.45
CA VAL A 127 -1.24 -5.70 -7.85
C VAL A 127 0.11 -4.99 -7.85
N ARG A 128 1.17 -5.69 -7.46
CA ARG A 128 2.53 -5.13 -7.41
C ARG A 128 3.08 -4.80 -8.80
N GLY A 129 2.87 -5.68 -9.77
CA GLY A 129 3.28 -5.45 -11.15
C GLY A 129 2.59 -4.23 -11.74
N PHE A 130 1.27 -4.13 -11.54
CA PHE A 130 0.49 -2.97 -11.97
C PHE A 130 0.99 -1.68 -11.33
N LEU A 131 1.18 -1.66 -10.00
CA LEU A 131 1.70 -0.49 -9.29
C LEU A 131 3.08 -0.07 -9.82
N ALA A 132 3.98 -1.03 -10.09
CA ALA A 132 5.28 -0.74 -10.67
C ALA A 132 5.17 -0.09 -12.07
N THR A 133 4.22 -0.55 -12.89
CA THR A 133 3.94 0.07 -14.19
C THR A 133 3.46 1.50 -14.05
N ILE A 134 2.58 1.80 -13.08
CA ILE A 134 2.13 3.17 -12.82
C ILE A 134 3.28 4.04 -12.33
N GLN A 135 4.04 3.57 -11.34
CA GLN A 135 5.17 4.30 -10.76
C GLN A 135 6.25 4.64 -11.78
N ALA A 136 6.44 3.81 -12.81
CA ALA A 136 7.40 4.07 -13.88
C ALA A 136 6.93 5.10 -14.91
N ARG A 137 5.66 5.53 -14.90
CA ARG A 137 5.15 6.54 -15.84
C ARG A 137 5.69 7.93 -15.49
N PRO A 138 5.98 8.77 -16.50
CA PRO A 138 6.37 10.16 -16.25
C PRO A 138 5.31 10.99 -15.51
N VAL A 139 4.03 10.61 -15.66
CA VAL A 139 2.90 11.17 -14.92
C VAL A 139 2.27 10.03 -14.12
N ASN A 140 2.84 9.73 -12.96
CA ASN A 140 2.40 8.64 -12.08
C ASN A 140 1.52 9.09 -10.91
N GLY A 141 1.31 10.40 -10.76
CA GLY A 141 0.39 10.98 -9.77
C GLY A 141 1.00 11.24 -8.39
N ASP A 142 2.33 11.22 -8.24
CA ASP A 142 3.00 11.52 -6.97
C ASP A 142 3.18 13.02 -6.67
N GLY A 143 2.74 13.88 -7.59
CA GLY A 143 2.83 15.33 -7.47
C GLY A 143 4.19 15.93 -7.87
N VAL A 144 5.09 15.12 -8.43
CA VAL A 144 6.39 15.55 -8.96
C VAL A 144 6.36 15.47 -10.49
N ILE A 145 6.62 16.61 -11.16
CA ILE A 145 6.68 16.67 -12.62
C ILE A 145 8.14 16.61 -13.05
N SER A 146 8.52 15.51 -13.70
CA SER A 146 9.85 15.33 -14.31
C SER A 146 9.90 15.89 -15.74
N PRO A 147 11.08 16.20 -16.30
CA PRO A 147 11.21 16.66 -17.69
C PRO A 147 10.58 15.71 -18.72
N GLU A 148 10.50 14.42 -18.41
CA GLU A 148 9.92 13.38 -19.26
C GLU A 148 8.38 13.36 -19.25
N ALA A 149 7.74 14.18 -18.40
CA ALA A 149 6.28 14.32 -18.37
C ALA A 149 5.73 15.05 -19.61
N THR A 150 6.60 15.60 -20.46
CA THR A 150 6.23 16.31 -21.69
C THR A 150 7.12 15.91 -22.85
N THR A 151 6.57 16.01 -24.07
CA THR A 151 7.33 15.90 -25.32
C THR A 151 7.78 17.25 -25.87
N ASP A 152 7.31 18.36 -25.29
CA ASP A 152 7.74 19.71 -25.66
C ASP A 152 9.15 19.99 -25.09
N PRO A 153 10.17 20.20 -25.95
CA PRO A 153 11.53 20.46 -25.50
C PRO A 153 11.67 21.72 -24.64
N ALA A 154 10.87 22.76 -24.90
CA ALA A 154 10.93 24.01 -24.15
C ALA A 154 10.38 23.83 -22.73
N LEU A 155 9.26 23.11 -22.60
CA LEU A 155 8.69 22.79 -21.30
C LEU A 155 9.59 21.83 -20.50
N ALA A 156 10.20 20.84 -21.15
CA ALA A 156 11.16 19.94 -20.52
C ALA A 156 12.41 20.69 -20.01
N ALA A 157 12.89 21.69 -20.76
CA ALA A 157 13.98 22.56 -20.33
C ALA A 157 13.57 23.40 -19.12
N PHE A 158 12.39 24.04 -19.16
CA PHE A 158 11.85 24.80 -18.03
C PHE A 158 11.78 23.96 -16.74
N ILE A 159 11.25 22.74 -16.81
CA ILE A 159 11.16 21.82 -15.66
C ILE A 159 12.55 21.53 -15.09
N ARG A 160 13.53 21.28 -15.97
CA ARG A 160 14.91 20.99 -15.58
C ARG A 160 15.56 22.18 -14.87
N ASP A 161 15.37 23.38 -15.41
CA ASP A 161 15.93 24.60 -14.84
C ASP A 161 15.29 24.91 -13.49
N ALA A 162 13.96 24.79 -13.37
CA ALA A 162 13.25 24.94 -12.12
C ALA A 162 13.74 23.92 -11.06
N ALA A 163 13.95 22.65 -11.43
CA ALA A 163 14.49 21.63 -10.53
C ALA A 163 15.92 21.94 -10.07
N ASN A 164 16.76 22.46 -10.98
CA ASN A 164 18.14 22.84 -10.65
C ASN A 164 18.19 24.05 -9.70
N CYS A 165 17.33 25.04 -9.91
CA CYS A 165 17.30 26.25 -9.09
C CYS A 165 16.67 26.05 -7.70
N THR A 166 15.69 25.15 -7.58
CA THR A 166 14.94 24.93 -6.33
C THR A 166 15.45 23.75 -5.50
N GLY A 167 16.47 23.04 -5.99
CA GLY A 167 16.96 21.80 -5.40
C GLY A 167 16.16 20.57 -5.79
N GLY A 168 14.97 20.72 -6.38
CA GLY A 168 14.11 19.68 -6.96
C GLY A 168 13.67 18.59 -5.98
N THR A 169 12.81 17.69 -6.45
CA THR A 169 12.30 16.57 -5.66
C THR A 169 12.39 15.28 -6.49
N LEU A 170 12.68 14.16 -5.84
CA LEU A 170 12.68 12.86 -6.49
C LEU A 170 11.23 12.37 -6.63
N ASP A 171 10.87 12.05 -7.86
CA ASP A 171 9.68 11.28 -8.23
C ASP A 171 9.83 9.82 -7.71
N LEU A 172 8.72 9.11 -7.49
CA LEU A 172 8.66 7.66 -7.29
C LEU A 172 9.45 6.84 -8.32
N SER A 173 9.62 7.34 -9.55
CA SER A 173 10.47 6.72 -10.58
C SER A 173 11.98 6.90 -10.32
N GLY A 174 12.37 7.67 -9.31
CA GLY A 174 13.74 8.05 -8.98
C GLY A 174 14.28 9.23 -9.80
N LYS A 175 13.48 9.78 -10.71
CA LYS A 175 13.85 10.94 -11.53
C LYS A 175 13.66 12.23 -10.76
N LYS A 176 14.49 13.23 -11.04
CA LYS A 176 14.39 14.53 -10.38
C LYS A 176 13.43 15.43 -11.17
N GLY A 177 12.43 15.97 -10.48
CA GLY A 177 11.45 16.90 -11.03
C GLY A 177 11.18 18.06 -10.09
N VAL A 178 10.02 18.68 -10.29
CA VAL A 178 9.52 19.79 -9.47
C VAL A 178 8.12 19.51 -8.97
N THR A 179 7.87 19.92 -7.73
CA THR A 179 6.53 20.02 -7.15
C THR A 179 5.89 21.36 -7.53
N GLU A 180 4.57 21.47 -7.33
CA GLU A 180 3.85 22.74 -7.49
C GLU A 180 4.48 23.89 -6.69
N ALA A 181 4.85 23.64 -5.43
CA ALA A 181 5.50 24.64 -4.59
C ALA A 181 6.84 25.13 -5.16
N GLN A 182 7.63 24.22 -5.72
CA GLN A 182 8.92 24.55 -6.35
C GLN A 182 8.72 25.34 -7.65
N ILE A 183 7.74 24.97 -8.49
CA ILE A 183 7.40 25.75 -9.68
C ILE A 183 7.02 27.18 -9.28
N ASN A 184 6.14 27.33 -8.30
CA ASN A 184 5.69 28.65 -7.83
C ASN A 184 6.85 29.48 -7.27
N SER A 185 7.73 28.87 -6.47
CA SER A 185 8.92 29.54 -5.95
C SER A 185 9.89 29.96 -7.05
N PHE A 186 10.09 29.13 -8.08
CA PHE A 186 10.96 29.44 -9.20
C PHE A 186 10.42 30.62 -10.00
N LEU A 187 9.13 30.61 -10.34
CA LEU A 187 8.46 31.68 -11.06
C LEU A 187 8.48 33.01 -10.29
N ALA A 188 8.26 32.96 -8.97
CA ALA A 188 8.29 34.15 -8.13
C ALA A 188 9.69 34.82 -8.05
N ALA A 189 10.76 34.05 -8.25
CA ALA A 189 12.13 34.57 -8.23
C ALA A 189 12.55 35.27 -9.54
N ILE A 190 11.87 34.99 -10.66
CA ILE A 190 12.25 35.50 -12.00
C ILE A 190 12.32 37.03 -12.05
N PRO A 191 11.31 37.81 -11.58
CA PRO A 191 11.36 39.27 -11.70
C PRO A 191 12.55 39.90 -10.97
N ALA A 192 12.85 39.42 -9.76
CA ALA A 192 13.98 39.92 -8.98
C ALA A 192 15.33 39.62 -9.65
N TYR A 193 15.46 38.43 -10.23
CA TYR A 193 16.67 38.05 -10.98
C TYR A 193 16.85 38.88 -12.25
N LEU A 194 15.77 39.12 -13.02
CA LEU A 194 15.81 39.95 -14.22
C LEU A 194 16.10 41.43 -13.93
N ALA A 195 15.70 41.94 -12.77
CA ALA A 195 16.01 43.31 -12.34
C ALA A 195 17.46 43.48 -11.87
N TRP A 196 18.09 42.40 -11.40
CA TRP A 196 19.49 42.41 -10.97
C TRP A 196 20.47 42.32 -12.14
N ARG A 197 20.09 41.63 -13.21
CA ARG A 197 20.91 41.42 -14.42
C ARG A 197 20.94 42.63 -15.33
#